data_AF-A0A1X0E2Y6-F1
#
_entry.id   AF-A0A1X0E2Y6-F1
#
_cell.length_a   1.000
_cell.length_b   1.000
_cell.length_c   1.000
_cell.angle_alpha   90.00
_cell.angle_beta   90.00
_cell.angle_gamma   90.00
#
_symmetry.space_group_name_H-M   'P 1'
#
loop_
_entity.id
_entity.type
_entity.pdbx_description
1 polymer ?
#
loop_
_entity_poly.entity_id
_entity_poly.type
_entity_poly.pdbx_seq_one_letter_code
_entity_poly.pdbx_strand_id
1 'polypeptide(L)'
;MATRFMTDPDAMRAMAGRFDVHAQTVEDEARRMWASSTNISGAGWGGLAERTSMDTMGQMQTAFRNIVTMLHGVRDGLIRDANHYEQQEAASQQILSS
;
A
#
# COMPACT_ATOMS: atom_id res chain seq x y z
N MET A 1 2.87 26.90 10.73
CA MET A 1 2.98 26.07 11.95
C MET A 1 3.38 24.67 11.51
N ALA A 2 4.38 24.06 12.13
CA ALA A 2 4.72 22.67 11.84
C ALA A 2 3.62 21.78 12.43
N THR A 3 2.74 21.23 11.59
CA THR A 3 1.80 20.18 11.98
C THR A 3 2.62 19.01 12.51
N ARG A 4 2.43 18.67 13.79
CA ARG A 4 3.05 17.46 14.36
C ARG A 4 2.35 16.28 13.70
N PHE A 5 2.91 15.80 12.60
CA PHE A 5 2.39 14.65 11.85
C PHE A 5 2.11 13.43 12.76
N MET A 6 2.88 13.27 13.84
CA MET A 6 2.73 12.19 14.82
C MET A 6 1.60 12.41 15.84
N THR A 7 0.90 13.54 15.85
CA THR A 7 -0.19 13.81 16.80
C THR A 7 -1.38 14.52 16.14
N ASP A 8 -1.42 14.56 14.82
CA ASP A 8 -2.47 15.21 14.03
C ASP A 8 -3.28 14.12 13.30
N PRO A 9 -4.47 13.76 13.80
CA PRO A 9 -5.32 12.72 13.21
C PRO A 9 -5.69 12.99 11.75
N ASP A 10 -5.90 14.25 11.36
CA ASP A 10 -6.28 14.61 9.99
C ASP A 10 -5.11 14.42 9.03
N ALA A 11 -3.90 14.83 9.44
CA ALA A 11 -2.68 14.61 8.66
C ALA A 11 -2.38 13.11 8.49
N MET A 12 -2.60 12.30 9.53
CA MET A 12 -2.44 10.84 9.47
C MET A 12 -3.44 10.21 8.49
N ARG A 13 -4.71 10.60 8.53
CA ARG A 13 -5.74 10.11 7.60
C ARG A 13 -5.47 10.54 6.16
N ALA A 14 -5.01 11.77 5.95
CA ALA A 14 -4.61 12.24 4.63
C ALA A 14 -3.44 11.39 4.07
N MET A 15 -2.45 11.05 4.91
CA MET A 15 -1.36 10.17 4.51
C MET A 15 -1.83 8.73 4.25
N ALA A 16 -2.74 8.20 5.08
CA ALA A 16 -3.34 6.89 4.87
C ALA A 16 -4.04 6.82 3.50
N GLY A 17 -4.78 7.85 3.11
CA GLY A 17 -5.40 7.94 1.78
C GLY A 17 -4.38 7.92 0.64
N ARG A 18 -3.19 8.50 0.82
CA ARG A 18 -2.10 8.43 -0.19
C ARG A 18 -1.54 7.01 -0.33
N PHE A 19 -1.39 6.29 0.79
CA PHE A 19 -0.98 4.88 0.76
C PHE A 19 -2.00 3.99 0.07
N ASP A 20 -3.29 4.28 0.24
CA ASP A 20 -4.38 3.58 -0.47
C ASP A 20 -4.29 3.77 -1.99
N VAL A 21 -4.18 5.02 -2.45
CA VAL A 21 -4.00 5.34 -3.87
C VAL A 21 -2.73 4.70 -4.45
N HIS A 22 -1.64 4.70 -3.67
CA HIS A 22 -0.40 4.07 -4.11
C HIS A 22 -0.53 2.55 -4.22
N ALA A 23 -1.22 1.89 -3.29
CA ALA A 23 -1.48 0.45 -3.37
C ALA A 23 -2.28 0.10 -4.64
N GLN A 24 -3.32 0.86 -4.96
CA GLN A 24 -4.09 0.70 -6.20
C GLN A 24 -3.22 0.87 -7.45
N THR A 25 -2.34 1.88 -7.45
CA THR A 25 -1.41 2.12 -8.56
C THR A 25 -0.48 0.93 -8.77
N VAL A 26 0.10 0.39 -7.70
CA VAL A 26 0.99 -0.78 -7.76
C VAL A 26 0.24 -2.03 -8.25
N GLU A 27 -1.00 -2.25 -7.80
CA GLU A 27 -1.83 -3.35 -8.29
C GLU A 27 -2.12 -3.25 -9.79
N ASP A 28 -2.43 -2.05 -10.28
CA ASP A 28 -2.70 -1.81 -11.69
C ASP A 28 -1.45 -1.98 -12.56
N GLU A 29 -0.29 -1.52 -12.09
CA GLU A 29 0.99 -1.74 -12.75
C GLU A 29 1.34 -3.23 -12.81
N ALA A 30 1.19 -3.95 -11.70
CA ALA A 30 1.41 -5.39 -11.64
C ALA A 30 0.52 -6.15 -12.63
N ARG A 31 -0.75 -5.75 -12.74
CA ARG A 31 -1.71 -6.34 -13.70
C ARG A 31 -1.29 -6.09 -15.15
N ARG A 32 -0.83 -4.87 -15.47
CA ARG A 32 -0.32 -4.51 -16.80
C ARG A 32 0.95 -5.29 -17.15
N MET A 33 1.88 -5.43 -16.21
CA MET A 33 3.11 -6.19 -16.40
C MET A 33 2.82 -7.67 -16.69
N TRP A 34 1.89 -8.27 -15.95
CA TRP A 34 1.48 -9.67 -16.18
C TRP A 34 0.82 -9.89 -17.56
N ALA A 35 -0.01 -8.94 -18.00
CA ALA A 35 -0.57 -8.96 -19.35
C ALA A 35 0.52 -8.81 -20.43
N SER A 36 1.49 -7.92 -20.20
CA SER A 36 2.63 -7.71 -21.10
C SER A 36 3.49 -8.97 -21.22
N SER A 37 3.80 -9.66 -20.12
CA SER A 37 4.58 -10.88 -20.16
C SER A 37 3.89 -12.02 -20.91
N THR A 38 2.56 -12.11 -20.80
CA THR A 38 1.77 -13.11 -21.53
C THR A 38 1.80 -12.84 -23.04
N ASN A 39 1.70 -11.58 -23.45
CA ASN A 39 1.83 -11.19 -24.86
C ASN A 39 3.23 -11.46 -25.42
N ILE A 40 4.29 -11.28 -24.63
CA ILE A 40 5.68 -11.55 -25.04
C ILE A 40 5.92 -13.06 -25.21
N SER A 41 5.36 -13.91 -24.34
CA SER A 41 5.39 -15.37 -24.50
C SER A 41 4.74 -15.80 -25.82
N GLY A 42 3.66 -15.13 -26.23
CA GLY A 42 2.99 -15.36 -27.52
C GLY A 42 3.78 -14.90 -28.77
N ALA A 43 4.81 -14.06 -28.61
CA ALA A 43 5.58 -13.47 -29.71
C ALA A 43 6.81 -14.28 -30.14
N GLY A 44 6.96 -15.52 -29.69
CA GLY A 44 7.98 -16.46 -30.19
C GLY A 44 9.15 -16.75 -29.25
N TRP A 45 9.04 -16.44 -27.96
CA TRP A 45 9.99 -16.90 -26.94
C TRP A 45 9.66 -18.35 -26.61
N GLY A 46 10.34 -19.32 -27.23
CA GLY A 46 10.10 -20.75 -27.01
C GLY A 46 11.13 -21.42 -26.08
N GLY A 47 10.68 -22.39 -25.29
CA GLY A 47 11.55 -23.29 -24.54
C GLY A 47 12.04 -22.74 -23.20
N LEU A 48 13.37 -22.73 -22.97
CA LEU A 48 13.97 -22.25 -21.72
C LEU A 48 13.67 -20.78 -21.43
N ALA A 49 13.65 -19.93 -22.46
CA ALA A 49 13.34 -18.51 -22.31
C ALA A 49 11.90 -18.27 -21.84
N GLU A 50 10.95 -19.06 -22.32
CA GLU A 50 9.55 -19.00 -21.89
C GLU A 50 9.41 -19.38 -20.41
N ARG A 51 9.99 -20.53 -20.04
CA ARG A 51 9.93 -21.05 -18.66
C ARG A 51 10.58 -20.09 -17.66
N THR A 52 11.78 -19.58 -17.96
CA THR A 52 12.44 -18.58 -17.10
C THR A 52 11.66 -17.26 -17.01
N SER A 53 11.00 -16.85 -18.09
CA SER A 53 10.15 -15.65 -18.07
C SER A 53 8.92 -15.87 -17.17
N MET A 54 8.26 -17.02 -17.28
CA MET A 54 7.13 -17.38 -16.41
C MET A 54 7.54 -17.45 -14.93
N ASP A 55 8.69 -18.06 -14.61
CA ASP A 55 9.21 -18.11 -13.25
C ASP A 55 9.51 -16.71 -12.70
N THR A 56 10.14 -15.86 -13.51
CA THR A 56 10.41 -14.45 -13.16
C THR A 56 9.10 -13.70 -12.89
N MET A 57 8.07 -13.92 -13.70
CA MET A 57 6.75 -13.30 -13.51
C MET A 57 6.04 -13.81 -12.26
N GLY A 58 6.19 -15.09 -11.90
CA GLY A 58 5.68 -15.64 -10.64
C GLY A 58 6.36 -15.00 -9.42
N GLN A 59 7.68 -14.81 -9.47
CA GLN A 59 8.42 -14.11 -8.43
C GLN A 59 7.99 -12.65 -8.32
N MET A 60 7.84 -11.95 -9.45
CA MET A 60 7.36 -10.56 -9.45
C MET A 60 5.93 -10.44 -8.92
N GLN A 61 5.02 -11.35 -9.28
CA GLN A 61 3.66 -11.35 -8.75
C GLN A 61 3.65 -11.50 -7.22
N THR A 62 4.52 -12.36 -6.68
CA THR A 62 4.71 -12.49 -5.22
C THR A 62 5.23 -11.20 -4.61
N ALA A 63 6.23 -10.57 -5.22
CA ALA A 63 6.80 -9.31 -4.75
C ALA A 63 5.75 -8.18 -4.74
N PHE A 64 4.94 -8.03 -5.80
CA PHE A 64 3.88 -7.04 -5.86
C PHE A 64 2.84 -7.23 -4.75
N ARG A 65 2.40 -8.47 -4.50
CA ARG A 65 1.48 -8.75 -3.40
C ARG A 65 2.05 -8.37 -2.04
N ASN A 66 3.34 -8.61 -1.83
CA ASN A 66 4.02 -8.22 -0.59
C ASN A 66 4.04 -6.70 -0.44
N ILE A 67 4.37 -5.96 -1.52
CA ILE A 67 4.36 -4.48 -1.51
C ILE A 67 2.97 -3.95 -1.17
N VAL A 68 1.92 -4.43 -1.85
CA VAL A 68 0.53 -4.04 -1.58
C VAL A 68 0.13 -4.32 -0.13
N THR A 69 0.50 -5.49 0.39
CA THR A 69 0.24 -5.86 1.79
C THR A 69 0.93 -4.89 2.75
N MET A 70 2.18 -4.50 2.47
CA MET A 70 2.90 -3.51 3.28
C MET A 70 2.25 -2.13 3.21
N LEU A 71 1.82 -1.69 2.02
CA LEU A 71 1.15 -0.39 1.83
C LEU A 71 -0.18 -0.32 2.60
N HIS A 72 -0.99 -1.37 2.52
CA HIS A 72 -2.20 -1.50 3.33
C HIS A 72 -1.89 -1.54 4.83
N GLY A 73 -0.83 -2.24 5.25
CA GLY A 73 -0.40 -2.26 6.64
C GLY A 73 -0.06 -0.87 7.18
N VAL A 74 0.65 -0.04 6.41
CA VAL A 74 0.96 1.34 6.79
C VAL A 74 -0.30 2.20 6.85
N ARG A 75 -1.19 2.09 5.85
CA ARG A 75 -2.49 2.79 5.84
C ARG A 75 -3.30 2.48 7.10
N ASP A 76 -3.45 1.20 7.42
CA ASP A 76 -4.27 0.74 8.53
C ASP A 76 -3.65 1.15 9.90
N GLY A 77 -2.31 1.16 9.99
CA GLY A 77 -1.59 1.69 11.14
C GLY A 77 -1.86 3.18 11.37
N LEU A 78 -1.75 4.00 10.32
CA LEU A 78 -2.02 5.44 10.40
C LEU A 78 -3.47 5.75 10.83
N ILE A 79 -4.45 4.98 10.33
CA ILE A 79 -5.86 5.14 10.73
C ILE A 79 -6.06 4.77 12.21
N ARG A 80 -5.41 3.69 12.66
CA ARG A 80 -5.47 3.26 14.07
C ARG A 80 -4.88 4.33 15.00
N ASP A 81 -3.72 4.86 14.64
CA ASP A 81 -3.04 5.87 15.43
C ASP A 81 -3.87 7.17 15.49
N ALA A 82 -4.44 7.61 14.36
CA ALA A 82 -5.34 8.77 14.32
C ALA A 82 -6.52 8.61 15.30
N ASN A 83 -7.17 7.44 15.28
CA ASN A 83 -8.29 7.16 16.19
C ASN A 83 -7.84 7.13 17.67
N HIS A 84 -6.64 6.64 17.95
CA HIS A 84 -6.09 6.63 19.31
C HIS A 84 -5.86 8.06 19.84
N TYR A 85 -5.29 8.94 19.01
CA TYR A 85 -5.06 10.33 19.39
C TYR A 85 -6.36 11.09 19.64
N GLU A 86 -7.38 10.92 18.81
CA GLU A 86 -8.69 11.57 19.03
C GLU A 86 -9.35 11.13 20.34
N GLN A 87 -9.29 9.82 20.65
CA GLN A 87 -9.85 9.31 21.90
C GLN A 87 -9.10 9.84 23.12
N GLN A 88 -7.77 9.89 23.04
CA GLN A 88 -6.94 10.45 24.10
C GLN A 88 -7.24 11.94 24.32
N GLU A 89 -7.42 12.71 23.26
CA GLU A 89 -7.77 14.13 23.35
C GLU A 89 -9.16 14.32 23.97
N ALA A 90 -10.17 13.57 23.51
CA ALA A 90 -11.53 13.62 24.07
C ALA A 90 -11.57 13.27 25.57
N ALA A 91 -10.85 12.22 25.98
CA ALA A 91 -10.74 11.83 27.39
C ALA A 91 -10.04 12.92 28.22
N SER A 92 -8.98 13.53 27.67
CA SER A 92 -8.25 14.63 28.33
C SER A 92 -9.14 15.85 28.52
N GLN A 93 -9.94 16.22 27.51
CA GLN A 93 -10.89 17.34 27.61
C GLN A 93 -11.95 17.10 28.68
N GLN A 94 -12.48 15.87 28.81
CA GLN A 94 -13.45 15.53 29.87
C GLN A 94 -12.85 15.71 31.27
N ILE A 95 -11.64 15.22 31.50
CA ILE A 95 -10.93 15.37 32.78
C ILE A 95 -10.67 16.85 33.08
N LEU A 96 -10.23 17.64 32.10
CA LEU A 96 -9.94 19.06 32.27
C LEU A 96 -11.20 19.92 32.44
N SER A 97 -12.35 19.44 31.99
CA SER A 97 -13.65 20.11 32.17
C SER A 97 -14.32 19.82 33.52
N SER A 98 -13.75 18.91 34.33
CA SER A 98 -14.22 18.53 35.67
C SER A 98 -13.51 19.34 36.77
#